data_AF-A0A8T5MAD3-F1
#
_entry.id   AF-A0A8T5MAD3-F1
#
_cell.length_a   1.000
_cell.length_b   1.000
_cell.length_c   1.000
_cell.angle_alpha   90.00
_cell.angle_beta   90.00
_cell.angle_gamma   90.00
#
_symmetry.space_group_name_H-M   'P 1'
#
loop_
_entity.id
_entity.type
_entity.pdbx_description
1 polymer ?
#
loop_
_entity_poly.entity_id
_entity_poly.type
_entity_poly.pdbx_seq_one_letter_code
_entity_poly.pdbx_strand_id
1 'polypeptide(L)'
;SIAGHEVGFPGLTHYCAAKAGIVGFTKAAALELAQYKINVNAVAPGVILTPGVKEGTSKEQIDTLIRTIPEKRAGKPADIAATVVFLTSDLSEYITGQTIVVDGGFTNQ
;
A
#
# COMPACT_ATOMS: atom_id res chain seq x y z
N SER A 1 2.89 1.70 -0.28
CA SER A 1 2.89 1.30 -1.71
C SER A 1 3.31 -0.15 -1.75
N ILE A 2 2.81 -0.92 -2.71
CA ILE A 2 3.24 -2.30 -2.98
C ILE A 2 4.71 -2.43 -3.43
N ALA A 3 5.34 -1.32 -3.82
CA ALA A 3 6.73 -1.32 -4.25
C ALA A 3 7.67 -1.83 -3.15
N GLY A 4 8.63 -2.68 -3.53
CA GLY A 4 9.66 -3.22 -2.65
C GLY A 4 9.22 -4.44 -1.85
N HIS A 5 8.11 -4.36 -1.12
CA HIS A 5 7.61 -5.49 -0.33
C HIS A 5 6.89 -6.55 -1.17
N GLU A 6 6.09 -6.13 -2.16
CA GLU A 6 5.36 -7.05 -3.05
C GLU A 6 5.96 -7.07 -4.46
N VAL A 7 6.30 -5.89 -5.02
CA VAL A 7 6.68 -5.75 -6.44
C VAL A 7 7.94 -4.88 -6.60
N GLY A 8 8.87 -5.32 -7.46
CA GLY A 8 10.00 -4.51 -7.90
C GLY A 8 9.67 -3.68 -9.14
N PHE A 9 10.15 -2.43 -9.19
CA PHE A 9 10.01 -1.56 -10.36
C PHE A 9 11.39 -1.11 -10.87
N PRO A 10 11.76 -1.41 -12.13
CA PRO A 10 13.01 -0.92 -12.72
C PRO A 10 13.17 0.60 -12.59
N GLY A 11 14.37 1.06 -12.23
CA GLY A 11 14.67 2.48 -12.01
C GLY A 11 14.27 3.02 -10.63
N LEU A 12 13.56 2.24 -9.81
CA LEU A 12 13.06 2.66 -8.49
C LEU A 12 13.73 1.94 -7.31
N THR A 13 14.97 1.45 -7.46
CA THR A 13 15.69 0.67 -6.41
C THR A 13 15.67 1.35 -5.04
N HIS A 14 15.94 2.65 -4.99
CA HIS A 14 15.94 3.45 -3.77
C HIS A 14 14.54 3.54 -3.14
N TYR A 15 13.49 3.69 -3.95
CA TYR A 15 12.11 3.72 -3.49
C TYR A 15 11.65 2.34 -2.99
N CYS A 16 11.94 1.27 -3.73
CA CYS A 16 11.65 -0.11 -3.33
C CYS A 16 12.34 -0.45 -2.00
N ALA A 17 13.62 -0.11 -1.84
CA ALA A 17 14.34 -0.30 -0.58
C ALA A 17 13.68 0.45 0.58
N ALA A 18 13.35 1.73 0.39
CA ALA A 18 12.70 2.53 1.42
C ALA A 18 11.32 1.96 1.80
N LYS A 19 10.51 1.54 0.83
CA LYS A 19 9.17 0.98 1.09
C LYS A 19 9.20 -0.40 1.74
N ALA A 20 10.15 -1.26 1.38
CA ALA A 20 10.38 -2.51 2.11
C ALA A 20 10.82 -2.26 3.56
N GLY A 21 11.66 -1.24 3.78
CA GLY A 21 12.08 -0.81 5.13
C GLY A 21 10.92 -0.42 6.04
N ILE A 22 9.88 0.24 5.49
CA ILE A 22 8.66 0.58 6.25
C ILE A 22 7.95 -0.67 6.78
N VAL A 23 7.97 -1.79 6.04
CA VAL A 23 7.33 -3.04 6.51
C VAL A 23 8.10 -3.63 7.69
N GLY A 24 9.43 -3.64 7.64
CA GLY A 24 10.26 -4.03 8.77
C GLY A 24 10.03 -3.15 9.99
N PHE A 25 10.02 -1.82 9.79
CA PHE A 25 9.72 -0.84 10.84
C PHE A 25 8.36 -1.08 11.49
N THR A 26 7.32 -1.31 10.67
CA THR A 26 5.94 -1.56 11.14
C THR A 26 5.90 -2.75 12.10
N LYS A 27 6.58 -3.85 11.76
CA LYS A 27 6.64 -5.05 12.61
C LYS A 27 7.36 -4.80 13.92
N ALA A 28 8.51 -4.13 13.89
CA ALA A 28 9.29 -3.84 15.10
C ALA A 28 8.54 -2.88 16.03
N ALA A 29 8.08 -1.75 15.51
CA ALA A 29 7.36 -0.74 16.28
C ALA A 29 6.05 -1.28 16.88
N ALA A 30 5.35 -2.18 16.17
CA ALA A 30 4.17 -2.85 16.70
C ALA A 30 4.47 -3.62 18.00
N LEU A 31 5.61 -4.31 18.09
CA LEU A 31 6.00 -5.07 19.28
C LEU A 31 6.45 -4.15 20.42
N GLU A 32 7.24 -3.12 20.10
CA GLU A 32 7.76 -2.17 21.09
C GLU A 32 6.64 -1.36 21.75
N LEU A 33 5.60 -1.02 20.98
CA LEU A 33 4.50 -0.16 21.42
C LEU A 33 3.26 -0.92 21.93
N ALA A 34 3.22 -2.25 21.79
CA ALA A 34 2.08 -3.07 22.23
C ALA A 34 1.74 -2.89 23.72
N GLN A 35 2.75 -2.71 24.57
CA GLN A 35 2.56 -2.48 26.02
C GLN A 35 1.77 -1.20 26.34
N TYR A 36 1.77 -0.23 25.42
CA TYR A 36 1.02 1.02 25.52
C TYR A 36 -0.36 0.93 24.86
N LYS A 37 -0.76 -0.26 24.38
CA LYS A 37 -1.98 -0.47 23.59
C LYS A 37 -2.02 0.39 22.32
N ILE A 38 -0.87 0.57 21.68
CA ILE A 38 -0.74 1.27 20.39
C ILE A 38 -0.52 0.24 19.30
N ASN A 39 -1.44 0.21 18.34
CA ASN A 39 -1.35 -0.66 17.17
C ASN A 39 -0.57 0.06 16.07
N VAL A 40 0.36 -0.65 15.42
CA VAL A 40 1.14 -0.11 14.29
C VAL A 40 0.92 -0.99 13.08
N ASN A 41 0.28 -0.45 12.05
CA ASN A 41 0.02 -1.15 10.79
C ASN A 41 0.41 -0.26 9.61
N ALA A 42 0.65 -0.88 8.46
CA ALA A 42 0.89 -0.20 7.21
C ALA A 42 -0.22 -0.50 6.19
N VAL A 43 -0.49 0.46 5.31
CA VAL A 43 -1.32 0.26 4.13
C VAL A 43 -0.41 0.35 2.89
N ALA A 44 -0.51 -0.64 2.02
CA ALA A 44 0.26 -0.74 0.78
C ALA A 44 -0.65 -0.55 -0.45
N PRO A 45 -0.82 0.70 -0.92
CA PRO A 45 -1.56 0.96 -2.15
C PRO A 45 -0.88 0.37 -3.39
N GLY A 46 -1.70 -0.16 -4.29
CA GLY A 46 -1.35 -0.42 -5.69
C GLY A 46 -1.33 0.84 -6.54
N VAL A 47 -1.79 0.74 -7.79
CA VAL A 47 -1.92 1.90 -8.70
C VAL A 47 -3.13 2.74 -8.30
N ILE A 48 -2.89 3.94 -7.76
CA ILE A 48 -3.92 4.90 -7.37
C ILE A 48 -3.86 6.14 -8.25
N LEU A 49 -5.00 6.56 -8.81
CA LEU A 49 -5.07 7.78 -9.61
C LEU A 49 -5.06 9.03 -8.72
N THR A 50 -3.88 9.61 -8.54
CA THR A 50 -3.68 10.92 -7.91
C THR A 50 -3.27 11.97 -8.96
N PRO A 51 -3.36 13.27 -8.66
CA PRO A 51 -2.87 14.32 -9.58
C PRO A 51 -1.43 14.08 -10.03
N GLY A 52 -0.51 13.75 -9.11
CA GLY A 52 0.89 13.50 -9.44
C GLY A 52 1.12 12.30 -10.36
N VAL A 53 0.31 11.23 -10.24
CA VAL A 53 0.37 10.09 -11.18
C VAL A 53 -0.09 10.50 -12.58
N LYS A 54 -1.13 11.34 -12.68
CA LYS A 54 -1.63 11.83 -13.97
C LYS A 54 -0.65 12.77 -14.67
N GLU A 55 0.12 13.54 -13.91
CA GLU A 55 1.12 14.47 -14.45
C GLU A 55 2.42 13.77 -14.84
N GLY A 56 2.82 12.73 -14.11
CA GLY A 56 4.11 12.05 -14.28
C GLY A 56 4.07 10.77 -15.12
N THR A 57 2.91 10.34 -15.63
CA THR A 57 2.75 9.07 -16.35
C THR A 57 1.81 9.24 -17.54
N SER A 58 2.19 8.69 -18.70
CA SER A 58 1.35 8.82 -19.90
C SER A 58 0.04 8.04 -19.74
N LYS A 59 -1.00 8.47 -20.45
CA LYS A 59 -2.30 7.80 -20.43
C LYS A 59 -2.17 6.33 -20.88
N GLU A 60 -1.36 6.08 -21.90
CA GLU A 60 -1.13 4.74 -22.45
C GLU A 60 -0.45 3.82 -21.43
N GLN A 61 0.49 4.35 -20.65
CA GLN A 61 1.15 3.61 -19.56
C GLN A 61 0.17 3.27 -18.44
N ILE A 62 -0.67 4.22 -18.04
CA ILE A 62 -1.74 4.01 -17.05
C ILE A 62 -2.73 2.95 -17.55
N ASP A 63 -3.20 3.05 -18.79
CA ASP A 63 -4.15 2.11 -19.39
C ASP A 63 -3.56 0.70 -19.48
N THR A 64 -2.26 0.59 -19.79
CA THR A 64 -1.55 -0.69 -19.80
C THR A 64 -1.49 -1.32 -18.40
N LEU A 65 -1.15 -0.53 -17.38
CA LEU A 65 -1.15 -0.99 -15.98
C LEU A 65 -2.55 -1.44 -15.56
N ILE A 66 -3.60 -0.67 -15.87
CA ILE A 66 -4.99 -1.00 -15.51
C ILE A 66 -5.41 -2.36 -16.07
N ARG A 67 -4.97 -2.72 -17.28
CA ARG A 67 -5.28 -4.03 -17.89
C ARG A 67 -4.73 -5.21 -17.09
N THR A 68 -3.61 -5.02 -16.41
CA THR A 68 -2.99 -6.04 -15.55
C THR A 68 -3.61 -6.14 -14.17
N ILE A 69 -4.50 -5.22 -13.77
CA ILE A 69 -5.22 -5.29 -12.50
C ILE A 69 -6.45 -6.20 -12.68
N PRO A 70 -6.70 -7.19 -11.80
CA PRO A 70 -7.90 -8.03 -11.86
C PRO A 70 -9.22 -7.24 -11.83
N GLU A 71 -9.35 -6.22 -10.98
CA GLU A 71 -10.52 -5.33 -10.94
C GLU A 71 -10.68 -4.41 -12.17
N LYS A 72 -9.73 -4.41 -13.12
CA LYS A 72 -9.76 -3.62 -14.37
C LYS A 72 -9.97 -2.12 -14.18
N ARG A 73 -9.52 -1.59 -13.05
CA ARG A 73 -9.48 -0.16 -12.75
C ARG A 73 -8.27 0.16 -11.89
N ALA A 74 -7.82 1.39 -11.95
CA ALA A 74 -6.95 1.92 -10.91
C ALA A 74 -7.78 2.23 -9.65
N GLY A 75 -7.13 2.17 -8.49
CA GLY A 75 -7.73 2.61 -7.25
C GLY A 75 -7.88 4.13 -7.20
N LYS A 76 -8.74 4.59 -6.30
CA LYS A 76 -8.98 6.01 -5.98
C LYS A 76 -8.57 6.26 -4.52
N PRO A 77 -8.25 7.51 -4.13
CA PRO A 77 -7.87 7.81 -2.75
C PRO A 77 -8.86 7.30 -1.69
N ALA A 78 -10.16 7.30 -2.03
CA ALA A 78 -11.21 6.77 -1.17
C ALA A 78 -11.07 5.26 -0.87
N ASP A 79 -10.53 4.46 -1.79
CA ASP A 79 -10.31 3.03 -1.57
C ASP A 79 -9.26 2.80 -0.47
N ILE A 80 -8.23 3.66 -0.41
CA ILE A 80 -7.20 3.62 0.63
C ILE A 80 -7.74 4.19 1.95
N ALA A 81 -8.50 5.29 1.86
CA ALA A 81 -9.08 5.94 3.03
C ALA A 81 -9.98 4.99 3.83
N ALA A 82 -10.77 4.14 3.15
CA ALA A 82 -11.62 3.15 3.81
C ALA A 82 -10.81 2.17 4.69
N THR A 83 -9.67 1.66 4.19
CA THR A 83 -8.78 0.79 4.96
C THR A 83 -8.13 1.52 6.14
N VAL A 84 -7.76 2.79 5.97
CA VAL A 84 -7.22 3.61 7.07
C VAL A 84 -8.28 3.85 8.14
N VAL A 85 -9.52 4.16 7.76
CA VAL A 85 -10.65 4.30 8.71
C VAL A 85 -10.86 3.01 9.49
N PHE A 86 -10.83 1.86 8.82
CA PHE A 86 -10.90 0.56 9.50
C PHE A 86 -9.77 0.37 10.53
N LEU A 87 -8.52 0.59 10.11
CA LEU A 87 -7.32 0.42 10.96
C LEU A 87 -7.21 1.44 12.11
N THR A 88 -7.98 2.51 12.06
CA THR A 88 -8.04 3.54 13.12
C THR A 88 -9.28 3.40 14.00
N SER A 89 -10.12 2.40 13.73
CA SER A 89 -11.32 2.09 14.49
C SER A 89 -11.11 0.90 15.43
N ASP A 90 -12.00 0.78 16.43
CA ASP A 90 -12.02 -0.34 17.38
C ASP A 90 -12.23 -1.71 16.70
N LEU A 91 -12.71 -1.74 15.45
CA LEU A 91 -12.86 -2.97 14.66
C LEU A 91 -11.51 -3.66 14.39
N SER A 92 -10.40 -2.97 14.61
CA SER A 92 -9.04 -3.45 14.36
C SER A 92 -8.17 -3.53 15.64
N GLU A 93 -8.79 -3.53 16.83
CA GLU A 93 -8.06 -3.45 18.11
C GLU A 93 -7.04 -4.60 18.31
N TYR A 94 -7.26 -5.76 17.69
CA TYR A 94 -6.33 -6.90 17.74
C TYR A 94 -5.44 -7.07 16.49
N ILE A 95 -5.40 -6.05 15.61
CA ILE A 95 -4.58 -6.04 14.40
C ILE A 95 -3.39 -5.10 14.62
N THR A 96 -2.18 -5.66 14.71
CA THR A 96 -0.94 -4.88 14.78
C THR A 96 0.19 -5.60 14.03
N GLY A 97 1.18 -4.84 13.56
CA GLY A 97 2.32 -5.32 12.79
C GLY A 97 2.00 -5.75 11.36
N GLN A 98 0.77 -5.49 10.88
CA GLN A 98 0.32 -5.95 9.56
C GLN A 98 0.57 -4.91 8.47
N THR A 99 0.78 -5.39 7.25
CA THR A 99 0.74 -4.58 6.02
C THR A 99 -0.46 -5.01 5.20
N ILE A 100 -1.45 -4.13 5.04
CA ILE A 100 -2.64 -4.41 4.24
C ILE A 100 -2.43 -3.89 2.83
N VAL A 101 -2.39 -4.80 1.86
CA VAL A 101 -2.33 -4.47 0.43
C VAL A 101 -3.71 -4.07 -0.07
N VAL A 102 -3.79 -2.94 -0.78
CA VAL A 102 -5.02 -2.40 -1.36
C VAL A 102 -4.74 -2.01 -2.81
N ASP A 103 -4.92 -2.96 -3.72
CA ASP A 103 -4.38 -2.86 -5.09
C ASP A 103 -5.30 -3.46 -6.18
N GLY A 104 -6.51 -3.89 -5.83
CA GLY A 104 -7.44 -4.52 -6.77
C GLY A 104 -6.96 -5.89 -7.29
N GLY A 105 -6.07 -6.56 -6.56
CA GLY A 105 -5.52 -7.90 -6.87
C GLY A 105 -4.26 -7.87 -7.74
N PHE A 106 -3.66 -6.72 -7.98
CA PHE A 106 -2.50 -6.56 -8.87
C PHE A 106 -1.30 -7.45 -8.49
N THR A 107 -1.06 -7.66 -7.19
CA THR A 107 0.07 -8.46 -6.70
C THR A 107 -0.23 -9.94 -6.48
N ASN A 108 -1.48 -10.38 -6.65
CA ASN A 108 -1.93 -11.74 -6.32
C ASN A 108 -2.17 -12.62 -7.58
N GLN A 109 -1.36 -12.42 -8.61
CA GLN A 109 -1.48 -13.10 -9.92
C GLN A 109 -0.19 -13.76 -10.35
#